data_AF-A0A5Y3MQJ2-F1
#
_entry.id   AF-A0A5Y3MQJ2-F1
#
_cell.length_a   1.000
_cell.length_b   1.000
_cell.length_c   1.000
_cell.angle_alpha   90.00
_cell.angle_beta   90.00
_cell.angle_gamma   90.00
#
_symmetry.space_group_name_H-M   'P 1'
#
loop_
_entity.id
_entity.type
_entity.pdbx_description
1 polymer ?
#
loop_
_entity_poly.entity_id
_entity_poly.type
_entity_poly.pdbx_seq_one_letter_code
_entity_poly.pdbx_strand_id
1 'polypeptide(L)'
;MEIDHTICTDTSLHQINNFFINAEDRYLNSDCDITATVLKMLAAACFTEQTGPTGDWNTKGLIALFEDGNMEGWPPMDGSEGIKILGCDSPGVCYDDMEVEEVS
;
A
#
# COMPACT_ATOMS: atom_id res chain seq x y z
N MET A 1 6.73 0.38 -6.18
CA MET A 1 7.25 0.67 -4.82
C MET A 1 8.63 0.06 -4.70
N GLU A 2 9.50 0.62 -3.88
CA GLU A 2 10.85 0.11 -3.61
C GLU A 2 11.21 0.20 -2.13
N ILE A 3 12.14 -0.66 -1.69
CA ILE A 3 12.71 -0.67 -0.35
C ILE A 3 14.24 -0.66 -0.47
N ASP A 4 14.88 0.34 0.13
CA ASP A 4 16.32 0.41 0.31
C ASP A 4 16.71 -0.20 1.67
N HIS A 5 17.22 -1.43 1.64
CA HIS A 5 17.62 -2.16 2.84
C HIS A 5 18.82 -1.57 3.58
N THR A 6 19.53 -0.61 3.00
CA THR A 6 20.60 0.11 3.72
C THR A 6 20.05 1.13 4.72
N ILE A 7 18.78 1.52 4.56
CA ILE A 7 18.05 2.44 5.44
C ILE A 7 16.92 1.69 6.17
N CYS A 8 16.04 1.02 5.41
CA CYS A 8 14.92 0.25 5.95
C CYS A 8 15.33 -1.21 6.20
N THR A 9 15.80 -1.47 7.41
CA THR A 9 16.26 -2.81 7.78
C THR A 9 15.10 -3.80 7.96
N ASP A 10 15.40 -5.10 7.92
CA ASP A 10 14.42 -6.16 8.23
C ASP A 10 13.79 -5.97 9.61
N THR A 11 14.54 -5.45 10.59
CA THR A 11 14.00 -5.10 11.91
C THR A 11 12.89 -4.05 11.80
N SER A 12 13.13 -3.00 11.01
CA SER A 12 12.15 -1.94 10.76
C SER A 12 10.92 -2.49 10.02
N LEU A 13 11.12 -3.37 9.04
CA LEU A 13 10.03 -4.01 8.31
C LEU A 13 9.20 -4.95 9.22
N HIS A 14 9.85 -5.68 10.13
CA HIS A 14 9.15 -6.45 11.16
C HIS A 14 8.36 -5.57 12.12
N GLN A 15 8.86 -4.39 12.49
CA GLN A 15 8.11 -3.43 13.31
C GLN A 15 6.84 -2.96 12.60
N ILE A 16 6.94 -2.60 11.32
CA ILE A 16 5.78 -2.25 10.49
C ILE A 16 4.79 -3.41 10.44
N ASN A 17 5.26 -4.62 10.12
CA ASN A 17 4.39 -5.80 10.06
C ASN A 17 3.69 -6.09 11.39
N ASN A 18 4.41 -5.99 12.51
CA ASN A 18 3.91 -6.35 13.83
C ASN A 18 2.99 -5.29 14.44
N PHE A 19 2.97 -4.08 13.90
CA PHE A 19 2.01 -3.05 14.28
C PHE A 19 0.56 -3.48 13.97
N PHE A 20 0.35 -4.16 12.84
CA PHE A 20 -0.97 -4.59 12.40
C PHE A 20 -1.32 -5.99 12.89
N ILE A 21 -2.61 -6.25 13.06
CA ILE A 21 -3.12 -7.58 13.43
C ILE A 21 -2.74 -8.63 12.38
N ASN A 22 -2.72 -9.90 12.81
CA ASN A 22 -2.41 -11.08 11.99
C ASN A 22 -1.03 -11.01 11.32
N ALA A 23 -0.06 -10.38 12.00
CA ALA A 23 1.30 -10.19 11.52
C ALA A 23 2.00 -11.51 11.17
N GLU A 24 1.82 -12.54 12.01
CA GLU A 24 2.42 -13.86 11.81
C GLU A 24 1.85 -14.56 10.57
N ASP A 25 0.52 -14.63 10.45
CA ASP A 25 -0.14 -15.25 9.29
C ASP A 25 0.29 -14.59 7.98
N ARG A 26 0.36 -13.26 7.95
CA ARG A 26 0.74 -12.49 6.77
C ARG A 26 2.20 -12.72 6.36
N TYR A 27 3.09 -12.85 7.35
CA TYR A 27 4.50 -13.18 7.15
C TYR A 27 4.66 -14.61 6.62
N LEU A 28 3.95 -15.59 7.20
CA LEU A 28 3.92 -16.98 6.74
C LEU A 28 3.37 -17.09 5.29
N ASN A 29 2.30 -16.36 4.97
CA ASN A 29 1.72 -16.29 3.62
C ASN A 29 2.60 -15.60 2.58
N SER A 30 3.74 -15.05 2.99
CA SER A 30 4.76 -14.47 2.12
C SER A 30 6.07 -15.24 2.19
N ASP A 31 6.02 -16.54 2.48
CA ASP A 31 7.19 -17.43 2.53
C ASP A 31 8.26 -16.96 3.53
N CYS A 32 7.84 -16.30 4.61
CA CYS A 32 8.72 -15.68 5.59
C CYS A 32 9.68 -14.62 4.99
N ASP A 33 9.30 -14.00 3.87
CA ASP A 33 10.00 -12.86 3.28
C ASP A 33 9.35 -11.56 3.80
N ILE A 34 10.06 -10.84 4.67
CA ILE A 34 9.54 -9.64 5.33
C ILE A 34 9.42 -8.46 4.34
N THR A 35 10.31 -8.39 3.35
CA THR A 35 10.26 -7.39 2.27
C THR A 35 9.01 -7.59 1.44
N ALA A 36 8.77 -8.81 0.97
CA ALA A 36 7.58 -9.15 0.21
C ALA A 36 6.30 -8.94 1.05
N THR A 37 6.35 -9.27 2.34
CA THR A 37 5.24 -9.07 3.28
C THR A 37 4.83 -7.60 3.34
N VAL A 38 5.77 -6.69 3.63
CA VAL A 38 5.49 -5.26 3.76
C VAL A 38 5.12 -4.63 2.40
N LEU A 39 5.75 -5.05 1.30
CA LEU A 39 5.37 -4.58 -0.04
C LEU A 39 3.93 -4.95 -0.41
N LYS A 40 3.48 -6.18 -0.09
CA LYS A 40 2.09 -6.60 -0.31
C LYS A 40 1.12 -5.80 0.56
N MET A 41 1.47 -5.55 1.83
CA MET A 41 0.66 -4.69 2.72
C MET A 41 0.49 -3.28 2.14
N LEU A 42 1.60 -2.68 1.71
CA LEU A 42 1.61 -1.32 1.17
C LEU A 42 0.82 -1.24 -0.14
N ALA A 43 0.98 -2.23 -1.01
CA ALA A 43 0.22 -2.35 -2.25
C ALA A 43 -1.29 -2.46 -1.99
N ALA A 44 -1.70 -3.28 -1.02
CA ALA A 44 -3.11 -3.43 -0.65
C ALA A 44 -3.71 -2.14 -0.07
N ALA A 45 -2.96 -1.43 0.78
CA ALA A 45 -3.36 -0.12 1.29
C ALA A 45 -3.55 0.88 0.15
N CYS A 46 -2.55 1.03 -0.72
CA CYS A 46 -2.62 1.95 -1.86
C CYS A 46 -3.77 1.60 -2.82
N PHE A 47 -4.01 0.32 -3.09
CA PHE A 47 -5.11 -0.13 -3.95
C PHE A 47 -6.48 0.24 -3.37
N THR A 48 -6.66 0.04 -2.06
CA THR A 48 -7.90 0.37 -1.35
C THR A 48 -8.21 1.86 -1.43
N GLU A 49 -7.21 2.71 -1.22
CA GLU A 49 -7.38 4.17 -1.27
C GLU A 49 -7.65 4.69 -2.69
N GLN A 50 -7.05 4.07 -3.71
CA GLN A 50 -7.31 4.41 -5.11
C GLN A 50 -8.73 4.05 -5.55
N THR A 51 -9.22 2.88 -5.14
CA THR A 51 -10.50 2.32 -5.57
C THR A 51 -11.66 2.64 -4.63
N GLY A 52 -11.37 3.29 -3.50
CA GLY A 52 -12.34 3.64 -2.48
C GLY A 52 -13.34 4.72 -2.93
N PRO A 53 -14.38 4.98 -2.11
CA PRO A 53 -15.42 5.98 -2.42
C PRO A 53 -14.90 7.43 -2.41
N THR A 54 -13.73 7.66 -1.81
CA THR A 54 -12.95 8.91 -1.85
C THR A 54 -12.00 8.97 -3.04
N GLY A 55 -12.13 8.02 -3.98
CA GLY A 55 -11.18 7.58 -5.00
C GLY A 55 -10.61 8.65 -5.93
N ASP A 56 -9.65 8.22 -6.74
CA ASP A 56 -8.72 9.02 -7.55
C ASP A 56 -7.51 9.59 -6.82
N TRP A 57 -7.05 8.89 -5.77
CA TRP A 57 -5.75 9.18 -5.17
C TRP A 57 -4.64 8.81 -6.17
N ASN A 58 -4.22 9.80 -6.96
CA ASN A 58 -3.03 9.69 -7.78
C ASN A 58 -1.78 9.47 -6.90
N THR A 59 -0.64 9.17 -7.52
CA THR A 59 0.61 8.92 -6.79
C THR A 59 0.96 10.01 -5.76
N LYS A 60 0.71 11.29 -6.07
CA LYS A 60 0.97 12.39 -5.14
C LYS A 60 0.02 12.35 -3.93
N GLY A 61 -1.26 12.07 -4.17
CA GLY A 61 -2.22 11.85 -3.09
C GLY A 61 -1.76 10.71 -2.19
N LEU A 62 -1.41 9.57 -2.77
CA LEU A 62 -0.95 8.41 -2.01
C LEU A 62 0.27 8.74 -1.14
N ILE A 63 1.27 9.45 -1.65
CA ILE A 63 2.43 9.85 -0.84
C ILE A 63 1.99 10.74 0.34
N ALA A 64 1.13 11.73 0.09
CA ALA A 64 0.62 12.64 1.13
C ALA A 64 -0.18 11.92 2.24
N LEU A 65 -0.78 10.77 1.93
CA LEU A 65 -1.48 9.94 2.91
C LEU A 65 -0.56 9.42 4.02
N PHE A 66 0.73 9.21 3.71
CA PHE A 66 1.73 8.69 4.65
C PHE A 66 2.59 9.79 5.28
N GLU A 67 2.45 11.04 4.84
CA GLU A 67 3.18 12.18 5.41
C GLU A 67 2.76 12.43 6.87
N ASP A 68 3.69 12.91 7.69
CA ASP A 68 3.47 13.35 9.07
C ASP A 68 2.74 12.33 9.98
N GLY A 69 2.81 11.03 9.67
CA GLY A 69 2.13 9.98 10.42
C GLY A 69 0.62 9.95 10.24
N ASN A 70 0.10 10.55 9.15
CA ASN A 70 -1.33 10.56 8.80
C ASN A 70 -1.91 9.14 8.65
N MET A 71 -1.08 8.18 8.24
CA MET A 71 -1.42 6.77 8.27
C MET A 71 -0.65 6.05 9.37
N GLU A 72 -1.37 5.69 10.43
CA GLU A 72 -0.79 5.03 11.60
C GLU A 72 -0.15 3.69 11.22
N GLY A 73 1.00 3.38 11.84
CA GLY A 73 1.74 2.14 11.60
C GLY A 73 2.67 2.18 10.39
N TRP A 74 2.68 3.27 9.63
CA TRP A 74 3.54 3.44 8.46
C TRP A 74 4.50 4.62 8.61
N PRO A 75 5.75 4.48 8.13
CA PRO A 75 6.63 5.64 7.94
C PRO A 75 6.21 6.48 6.72
N PRO A 76 6.80 7.67 6.53
CA PRO A 76 6.67 8.39 5.26
C PRO A 76 7.11 7.54 4.06
N MET A 77 6.36 7.65 2.95
CA MET A 77 6.58 6.86 1.72
C MET A 77 7.33 7.63 0.62
N ASP A 78 8.09 8.65 1.02
CA ASP A 78 8.88 9.51 0.15
C ASP A 78 10.34 9.02 -0.06
N GLY A 79 10.72 7.96 0.65
CA GLY A 79 12.05 7.36 0.64
C GLY A 79 12.96 7.79 1.80
N SER A 80 12.55 8.75 2.64
CA SER A 80 13.34 9.22 3.79
C SER A 80 13.67 8.11 4.80
N GLU A 81 12.74 7.16 4.98
CA GLU A 81 12.89 5.99 5.85
C GLU A 81 13.18 4.70 5.06
N GLY A 82 13.66 4.84 3.81
CA GLY A 82 14.05 3.71 2.95
C GLY A 82 12.90 2.96 2.29
N ILE A 83 11.66 3.42 2.39
CA ILE A 83 10.50 2.89 1.63
C ILE A 83 9.93 4.00 0.77
N LYS A 84 9.70 3.72 -0.52
CA LYS A 84 9.23 4.74 -1.47
C LYS A 84 8.16 4.25 -2.43
N ILE A 85 7.11 5.05 -2.58
CA ILE A 85 6.15 4.91 -3.68
C ILE A 85 6.73 5.57 -4.92
N LEU A 86 7.04 4.75 -5.93
CA LEU A 86 7.55 5.23 -7.22
C LEU A 86 6.43 5.72 -8.16
N GLY A 87 5.26 5.12 -8.02
CA GLY A 87 4.12 5.30 -8.91
C GLY A 87 3.03 4.31 -8.54
N CYS A 88 1.79 4.69 -8.83
CA CYS A 88 0.66 3.79 -8.81
C CYS A 88 -0.22 4.09 -10.01
N ASP A 89 -0.48 3.06 -10.81
CA ASP A 89 -1.41 3.15 -11.93
C ASP A 89 -2.82 3.21 -11.35
N SER A 90 -3.57 4.28 -11.63
CA SER A 90 -4.96 4.38 -11.21
C SER A 90 -5.80 3.39 -12.02
N PRO A 91 -6.41 2.36 -11.41
CA PRO A 91 -7.28 1.45 -12.12
C PRO A 91 -8.54 2.21 -12.57
N GLY A 92 -8.69 2.40 -13.88
CA GLY A 92 -9.88 3.00 -14.46
C GLY A 92 -11.01 1.97 -14.61
N VAL A 93 -12.25 2.41 -14.39
CA VAL A 93 -13.44 1.64 -14.76
C VAL A 93 -13.71 1.82 -16.25
N CYS A 94 -13.75 0.72 -17.00
CA CYS A 94 -14.17 0.72 -18.39
C CYS A 94 -15.71 0.70 -18.45
N TYR A 95 -16.33 1.85 -18.68
CA TYR A 95 -17.80 1.92 -18.80
C TYR A 95 -18.34 1.14 -20.00
N ASP A 96 -17.52 0.91 -21.02
CA ASP A 96 -17.90 0.09 -22.19
C ASP A 96 -18.12 -1.39 -21.83
N ASP A 97 -17.57 -1.86 -20.70
CA ASP A 97 -17.79 -3.22 -20.19
C ASP A 97 -19.09 -3.36 -19.38
N MET A 98 -19.85 -2.27 -19.20
CA MET A 98 -21.08 -2.27 -18.39
C MET A 98 -22.33 -2.39 -19.27
N GLU A 99 -23.07 -3.48 -19.10
CA GLU A 99 -24.41 -3.64 -19.66
C GLU A 99 -25.47 -3.10 -18.68
N VAL A 100 -26.42 -2.31 -19.19
CA VAL A 100 -27.50 -1.69 -18.40
C VAL A 100 -28.85 -2.01 -19.07
N GLU A 101 -29.80 -2.53 -18.29
CA GLU A 101 -31.17 -2.82 -18.74
C GLU A 101 -32.20 -2.18 -17.80
N GLU A 102 -33.32 -1.72 -18.36
CA GLU A 102 -34.45 -1.20 -17.59
C GLU A 102 -35.34 -2.37 -17.11
N VAL A 103 -35.60 -2.44 -15.80
CA VAL A 103 -36.49 -3.47 -15.22
C VAL A 103 -37.87 -2.86 -14.99
N SER A 104 -38.91 -3.50 -15.54
CA SER A 104 -40.32 -3.10 -15.46
C SER A 104 -41.17 -4.02 -14.58
#